data_AF-W9C6R1-F1
#
_entry.id   AF-W9C6R1-F1
#
_cell.length_a   1.000
_cell.length_b   1.000
_cell.length_c   1.000
_cell.angle_alpha   90.00
_cell.angle_beta   90.00
_cell.angle_gamma   90.00
#
_symmetry.space_group_name_H-M   'P 1'
#
loop_
_entity.id
_entity.type
_entity.pdbx_description
1 polymer ?
#
loop_
_entity_poly.entity_id
_entity_poly.type
_entity_poly.pdbx_seq_one_letter_code
_entity_poly.pdbx_strand_id
1 'polypeptide(L)'
;MFRSILLVAIGSGIAPCLPVILAQNTRISLFWSTRDPLTTYGDEIGGIIKALGSNAYIHNTTTMGRPATLPLVIQQYRDTDSEAVIVISKAKLTIKLVQDLEFIGIPAFGPIWDS
;
A
#
# COMPACT_ATOMS: atom_id res chain seq x y z
N MET A 1 -15.68 -4.45 10.94
CA MET A 1 -14.80 -4.38 9.74
C MET A 1 -14.42 -2.92 9.55
N PHE A 2 -13.17 -2.61 9.17
CA PHE A 2 -12.69 -1.23 9.00
C PHE A 2 -13.45 -0.50 7.88
N ARG A 3 -13.77 0.78 8.08
CA ARG A 3 -14.43 1.66 7.10
C ARG A 3 -13.45 2.36 6.16
N SER A 4 -12.18 2.47 6.59
CA SER A 4 -11.10 3.13 5.88
C SER A 4 -9.80 2.39 6.10
N ILE A 5 -9.08 2.04 5.03
CA ILE A 5 -7.81 1.32 5.12
C ILE A 5 -6.75 1.93 4.20
N LEU A 6 -5.49 1.86 4.62
CA LEU A 6 -4.32 2.12 3.79
C LEU A 6 -3.76 0.80 3.29
N LEU A 7 -3.85 0.54 1.99
CA LEU A 7 -3.15 -0.54 1.33
C LEU A 7 -1.69 -0.14 1.08
N VAL A 8 -0.75 -0.99 1.47
CA VAL A 8 0.69 -0.82 1.19
C VAL A 8 1.12 -1.94 0.26
N ALA A 9 1.30 -1.62 -1.02
CA ALA A 9 1.71 -2.56 -2.05
C ALA A 9 3.16 -2.33 -2.49
N ILE A 10 3.94 -3.40 -2.62
CA ILE A 10 5.31 -3.34 -3.16
C ILE A 10 5.42 -4.24 -4.40
N GLY A 11 5.85 -3.66 -5.53
CA GLY A 11 5.94 -4.35 -6.81
C GLY A 11 4.60 -4.95 -7.22
N SER A 12 4.59 -6.26 -7.50
CA SER A 12 3.39 -7.03 -7.87
C SER A 12 2.39 -7.22 -6.75
N GLY A 13 2.71 -6.80 -5.51
CA GLY A 13 1.74 -6.75 -4.42
C GLY A 13 0.50 -5.91 -4.71
N ILE A 14 0.51 -5.09 -5.78
CA ILE A 14 -0.66 -4.35 -6.25
C ILE A 14 -1.78 -5.26 -6.79
N ALA A 15 -1.45 -6.43 -7.36
CA ALA A 15 -2.43 -7.30 -8.01
C ALA A 15 -3.58 -7.73 -7.07
N PRO A 16 -3.34 -8.25 -5.85
CA PRO A 16 -4.42 -8.55 -4.91
C PRO A 16 -5.12 -7.30 -4.33
N CYS A 17 -4.55 -6.10 -4.48
CA CYS A 17 -5.21 -4.85 -4.07
C CYS A 17 -6.28 -4.40 -5.07
N LEU A 18 -6.13 -4.71 -6.37
CA LEU A 18 -7.02 -4.22 -7.42
C LEU A 18 -8.49 -4.63 -7.21
N PRO A 19 -8.84 -5.89 -6.89
CA PRO A 19 -10.24 -6.26 -6.63
C PRO A 19 -10.84 -5.50 -5.44
N VAL A 20 -10.03 -5.22 -4.40
CA VAL A 20 -10.47 -4.48 -3.21
C VAL A 20 -10.72 -3.01 -3.54
N ILE A 21 -9.84 -2.39 -4.35
CA ILE A 21 -10.01 -1.03 -4.85
C ILE A 21 -11.27 -0.93 -5.72
N LEU A 22 -11.43 -1.86 -6.66
CA LEU A 22 -12.55 -1.84 -7.62
C LEU A 22 -13.90 -2.14 -6.98
N ALA A 23 -13.93 -2.88 -5.87
CA ALA A 23 -15.17 -3.18 -5.16
C ALA A 23 -15.81 -1.94 -4.51
N GLN A 24 -15.05 -0.86 -4.24
CA GLN A 24 -15.52 0.40 -3.66
C GLN A 24 -16.35 0.30 -2.37
N ASN A 25 -16.28 -0.84 -1.67
CA ASN A 25 -17.03 -1.09 -0.41
C ASN A 25 -16.36 -0.47 0.83
N THR A 26 -15.14 0.03 0.70
CA THR A 26 -14.33 0.58 1.79
C THR A 26 -13.56 1.78 1.25
N ARG A 27 -13.32 2.80 2.06
CA ARG A 27 -12.47 3.92 1.66
C ARG A 27 -11.02 3.41 1.58
N ILE A 28 -10.44 3.49 0.39
CA ILE A 28 -9.08 3.02 0.14
C ILE A 28 -8.12 4.18 -0.04
N SER A 29 -7.05 4.16 0.74
CA SER A 29 -5.80 4.85 0.45
C SER A 29 -4.77 3.83 -0.01
N LEU A 30 -3.82 4.25 -0.85
CA LEU A 30 -2.81 3.35 -1.41
C LEU A 30 -1.43 3.98 -1.31
N PHE A 31 -0.50 3.27 -0.71
CA PHE A 31 0.93 3.44 -0.93
C PHE A 31 1.39 2.32 -1.88
N TRP A 32 1.85 2.67 -3.08
CA TRP A 32 2.39 1.70 -4.02
C TRP A 32 3.80 2.04 -4.44
N SER A 33 4.76 1.17 -4.13
CA SER A 33 6.15 1.33 -4.56
C SER A 33 6.56 0.26 -5.54
N THR A 34 6.99 0.66 -6.73
CA THR A 34 7.48 -0.26 -7.76
C THR A 34 8.43 0.43 -8.73
N ARG A 35 9.18 -0.37 -9.49
CA ARG A 35 9.95 0.09 -10.65
C ARG A 35 8.99 0.44 -11.79
N ASP A 36 9.19 1.61 -12.40
CA ASP A 36 8.49 2.08 -13.61
C ASP A 36 7.02 1.64 -13.70
N PRO A 37 6.15 2.14 -12.79
CA PRO A 37 4.80 1.60 -12.58
C PRO A 37 3.96 1.53 -13.87
N LEU A 38 3.93 2.61 -14.65
CA LEU A 38 3.15 2.69 -15.89
C LEU A 38 3.72 1.79 -16.99
N THR A 39 5.04 1.75 -17.14
CA THR A 39 5.70 0.88 -18.12
C THR A 39 5.53 -0.60 -17.78
N THR A 40 5.55 -0.95 -16.49
CA THR A 40 5.50 -2.33 -16.03
C THR A 40 4.08 -2.90 -15.99
N TYR A 41 3.10 -2.09 -15.59
CA TYR A 41 1.73 -2.55 -15.34
C TYR A 41 0.69 -1.99 -16.33
N GLY A 42 1.12 -1.12 -17.24
CA GLY A 42 0.28 -0.56 -18.28
C GLY A 42 -0.70 0.51 -17.79
N ASP A 43 -1.36 1.13 -18.77
CA ASP A 43 -2.28 2.25 -18.53
C ASP A 43 -3.59 1.83 -17.85
N GLU A 44 -4.00 0.57 -17.96
CA GLU A 44 -5.21 0.07 -17.30
C GLU A 44 -5.07 0.11 -15.77
N ILE A 45 -4.04 -0.55 -15.24
CA ILE A 45 -3.72 -0.51 -13.80
C ILE A 45 -3.39 0.93 -13.39
N GLY A 46 -2.59 1.64 -14.20
CA GLY A 46 -2.29 3.05 -13.96
C GLY A 46 -3.53 3.92 -13.83
N GLY A 47 -4.56 3.69 -14.66
CA GLY A 47 -5.84 4.38 -14.64
C GLY A 47 -6.64 4.12 -13.37
N ILE A 48 -6.72 2.85 -12.95
CA ILE A 48 -7.37 2.46 -11.68
C ILE A 48 -6.72 3.19 -10.50
N ILE A 49 -5.38 3.22 -10.45
CA ILE A 49 -4.67 3.88 -9.35
C ILE A 49 -4.82 5.39 -9.42
N LYS A 50 -4.73 6.00 -10.60
CA LYS A 50 -4.95 7.45 -10.78
C LYS A 50 -6.35 7.87 -10.37
N ALA A 51 -7.36 7.01 -10.53
CA ALA A 51 -8.74 7.28 -10.11
C ALA A 51 -8.89 7.42 -8.57
N LEU A 52 -7.94 6.93 -7.78
CA LEU A 52 -7.89 7.18 -6.32
C LEU A 52 -7.48 8.63 -5.99
N GLY A 53 -6.99 9.40 -6.96
CA GLY A 53 -6.62 10.81 -6.78
C GLY A 53 -5.58 11.01 -5.68
N SER A 54 -5.86 11.93 -4.75
CA SER A 54 -4.96 12.25 -3.62
C SER A 54 -4.79 11.12 -2.61
N ASN A 55 -5.62 10.07 -2.67
CA ASN A 55 -5.50 8.93 -1.76
C ASN A 55 -4.43 7.92 -2.22
N ALA A 56 -3.91 8.06 -3.44
CA ALA A 56 -2.83 7.21 -3.95
C ALA A 56 -1.48 7.94 -3.94
N TYR A 57 -0.50 7.32 -3.29
CA TYR A 57 0.91 7.66 -3.38
C TYR A 57 1.63 6.59 -4.20
N ILE A 58 2.12 6.97 -5.38
CA ILE A 58 2.90 6.10 -6.27
C ILE A 58 4.37 6.46 -6.15
N HIS A 59 5.19 5.53 -5.65
CA HIS A 59 6.63 5.69 -5.53
C HIS A 59 7.34 4.93 -6.65
N ASN A 60 7.78 5.64 -7.70
CA ASN A 60 8.58 5.04 -8.76
C ASN A 60 10.03 4.87 -8.29
N THR A 61 10.45 3.63 -8.02
CA THR A 61 11.80 3.37 -7.48
C THR A 61 12.92 3.62 -8.47
N THR A 62 12.64 3.70 -9.78
CA THR A 62 13.63 4.03 -10.81
C THR A 62 14.08 5.48 -10.69
N THR A 63 13.12 6.39 -10.47
CA THR A 63 13.37 7.84 -10.45
C THR A 63 13.52 8.40 -9.04
N MET A 64 12.92 7.75 -8.03
CA MET A 64 12.89 8.20 -6.64
C MET A 64 13.80 7.39 -5.70
N GLY A 65 14.40 6.30 -6.21
CA GLY A 65 15.20 5.38 -5.42
C GLY A 65 14.36 4.47 -4.51
N ARG A 66 14.98 3.88 -3.48
CA ARG A 66 14.25 3.04 -2.52
C ARG A 66 13.56 3.94 -1.48
N PRO A 67 12.24 3.77 -1.22
CA PRO A 67 11.56 4.60 -0.24
C PRO A 67 12.01 4.26 1.17
N ALA A 68 12.04 5.28 2.04
CA ALA A 68 11.92 5.09 3.48
C ALA A 68 10.47 4.73 3.80
N THR A 69 10.11 3.45 3.63
CA THR A 69 8.70 2.99 3.64
C THR A 69 7.95 3.33 4.93
N LEU A 70 8.53 3.03 6.09
CA LEU A 70 7.85 3.22 7.38
C LEU A 70 7.38 4.67 7.61
N PRO A 71 8.24 5.71 7.56
CA PRO A 71 7.78 7.08 7.80
C PRO A 71 6.76 7.55 6.77
N LEU A 72 6.89 7.17 5.50
CA LEU A 72 5.92 7.53 4.45
C LEU A 72 4.55 6.87 4.69
N VAL A 73 4.53 5.60 5.11
CA VAL A 73 3.31 4.87 5.44
C VAL A 73 2.64 5.46 6.69
N ILE A 74 3.40 5.80 7.74
CA ILE A 74 2.87 6.47 8.93
C ILE A 74 2.26 7.83 8.57
N GLN A 75 2.95 8.61 7.76
CA GLN A 75 2.45 9.90 7.30
C GLN A 75 1.13 9.73 6.54
N GLN A 76 1.10 8.87 5.50
CA GLN A 76 -0.10 8.67 4.71
C GLN A 76 -1.27 8.06 5.51
N TYR A 77 -0.98 7.18 6.47
CA TYR A 77 -1.97 6.63 7.39
C TYR A 77 -2.69 7.74 8.17
N ARG A 78 -1.92 8.71 8.68
CA ARG A 78 -2.44 9.88 9.42
C ARG A 78 -3.17 10.85 8.49
N ASP A 79 -2.56 11.20 7.36
CA ASP A 79 -3.10 12.18 6.41
C ASP A 79 -4.44 11.72 5.82
N THR A 80 -4.66 10.40 5.74
CA THR A 80 -5.89 9.82 5.18
C THR A 80 -6.88 9.31 6.22
N ASP A 81 -6.60 9.49 7.52
CA ASP A 81 -7.42 9.01 8.64
C ASP A 81 -7.86 7.55 8.44
N SER A 82 -6.89 6.71 8.08
CA SER A 82 -7.12 5.28 7.86
C SER A 82 -7.27 4.56 9.22
N GLU A 83 -8.17 3.59 9.32
CA GLU A 83 -8.38 2.84 10.58
C GLU A 83 -7.37 1.69 10.72
N ALA A 84 -6.82 1.19 9.61
CA ALA A 84 -5.80 0.14 9.58
C ALA A 84 -4.90 0.21 8.34
N VAL A 85 -3.75 -0.46 8.42
CA VAL A 85 -2.80 -0.64 7.31
C VAL A 85 -2.77 -2.10 6.88
N ILE A 86 -2.92 -2.38 5.57
CA ILE A 86 -2.80 -3.73 5.01
C ILE A 86 -1.55 -3.79 4.12
N VAL A 87 -0.55 -4.58 4.53
CA VAL A 87 0.76 -4.67 3.87
C VAL A 87 0.82 -5.89 2.95
N ILE A 88 0.93 -5.64 1.65
CA ILE A 88 1.12 -6.66 0.62
C ILE A 88 2.52 -6.54 0.01
N SER A 89 3.44 -7.38 0.47
CA SER A 89 4.84 -7.40 0.06
C SER A 89 5.47 -8.78 0.30
N LYS A 90 6.78 -8.90 0.03
CA LYS A 90 7.59 -10.07 0.39
C LYS A 90 7.68 -10.23 1.90
N ALA A 91 7.74 -11.48 2.37
CA ALA A 91 7.72 -11.86 3.79
C ALA A 91 8.52 -10.97 4.72
N LYS A 92 9.83 -10.81 4.47
CA LYS A 92 10.72 -10.01 5.31
C LYS A 92 10.26 -8.56 5.50
N LEU A 93 9.77 -7.92 4.43
CA LEU A 93 9.30 -6.53 4.51
C LEU A 93 7.92 -6.45 5.16
N THR A 94 7.02 -7.38 4.83
CA THR A 94 5.69 -7.46 5.44
C THR A 94 5.78 -7.60 6.95
N ILE A 95 6.52 -8.60 7.44
CA ILE A 95 6.66 -8.88 8.88
C ILE A 95 7.25 -7.67 9.60
N LYS A 96 8.36 -7.12 9.07
CA LYS A 96 8.99 -5.95 9.68
C LYS A 96 8.06 -4.75 9.74
N LEU A 97 7.39 -4.41 8.64
CA LEU A 97 6.55 -3.22 8.58
C LEU A 97 5.32 -3.34 9.48
N VAL A 98 4.69 -4.52 9.52
CA VAL A 98 3.58 -4.79 10.44
C VAL A 98 4.03 -4.60 11.89
N GLN A 99 5.14 -5.25 12.29
CA GLN A 99 5.68 -5.13 13.65
C GLN A 99 6.05 -3.70 14.03
N ASP A 100 6.71 -2.96 13.12
CA ASP A 100 7.09 -1.56 13.36
C ASP A 100 5.86 -0.65 13.56
N LEU A 101 4.77 -0.89 12.82
CA LEU A 101 3.51 -0.14 12.92
C LEU A 101 2.73 -0.51 14.19
N GLU A 102 2.63 -1.81 14.50
CA GLU A 102 1.96 -2.29 15.72
C GLU A 102 2.66 -1.78 16.99
N PHE A 103 4.01 -1.74 16.98
CA PHE A 103 4.80 -1.23 18.10
C PHE A 103 4.45 0.23 18.47
N ILE A 104 3.99 1.02 17.50
CA ILE A 104 3.56 2.42 17.71
C ILE A 104 2.04 2.58 17.79
N GLY A 105 1.29 1.47 17.93
CA GLY A 105 -0.15 1.48 18.13
C GLY A 105 -0.98 1.63 16.85
N ILE A 106 -0.40 1.47 15.66
CA ILE A 106 -1.13 1.49 14.39
C ILE A 106 -1.60 0.05 14.06
N PRO A 107 -2.91 -0.20 13.90
CA PRO A 107 -3.41 -1.51 13.47
C PRO A 107 -2.85 -1.86 12.08
N ALA A 108 -2.08 -2.94 11.98
CA ALA A 108 -1.45 -3.36 10.74
C ALA A 108 -1.61 -4.86 10.52
N PHE A 109 -1.82 -5.26 9.27
CA PHE A 109 -2.03 -6.65 8.89
C PHE A 109 -1.30 -6.96 7.58
N GLY A 110 -0.96 -8.21 7.35
CA GLY A 110 -0.40 -8.66 6.09
C GLY A 110 -0.53 -10.18 5.94
N PRO A 111 -0.10 -10.74 4.80
CA PRO A 111 -0.04 -12.19 4.63
C PRO A 111 0.75 -12.84 5.77
N ILE A 112 0.18 -13.90 6.34
CA ILE A 112 0.83 -14.75 7.33
C ILE A 112 1.67 -15.76 6.56
N TRP A 113 2.89 -16.01 7.04
CA TRP A 113 3.81 -17.00 6.46
C TRP A 113 3.91 -18.16 7.44
N ASP A 114 3.35 -19.31 7.05
CA ASP A 114 3.36 -20.58 7.78
C ASP A 114 4.45 -21.50 7.22
N SER A 115 5.71 -21.16 7.46
CA SER A 115 6.87 -21.99 7.10
C SER A 115 7.94 -21.97 8.18
#